data_AF-A0A3P9HWG2-F1
#
_entry.id   AF-A0A3P9HWG2-F1
#
_cell.length_a   1.000
_cell.length_b   1.000
_cell.length_c   1.000
_cell.angle_alpha   90.00
_cell.angle_beta   90.00
_cell.angle_gamma   90.00
#
_symmetry.space_group_name_H-M   'P 1'
#
loop_
_entity.id
_entity.type
_entity.pdbx_description
1 polymer ?
#
loop_
_entity_poly.entity_id
_entity_poly.type
_entity_poly.pdbx_seq_one_letter_code
_entity_poly.pdbx_strand_id
1 'polypeptide(L)'
;MKNPASGFNVLRGFKSVVPPPPPPLADPRVQDYPLMQSPVPMTAILLCYLFFVLYLGPRIMANRKPFQLKEAMIVYNFLLVGLSIYIVYEFLMSGWATTYTWRCDAVDTSDSPQALRMVSVAWLFWFSKIIELMDTIFFVLRKKHGQITFLHIFHHSFMPWTWWWGVGYAPGGMGSFHAMVNSSVHVIMYFYYGLAAAGPRFQKFLWWKKYMTAIQLIQFVLVSLHATQYYFMDSCGYQFPTIIHLVWMYGTFFFILFSNFWVQAYVKGKRLPKQDETNMASVVLLRGMKPYCCSQISTFFLSLASTTLSHSFIVWLINFIPL
;
A
#
# COMPACT_ATOMS: atom_id res chain seq x y z
N MET A 1 -23.50 58.01 38.04
CA MET A 1 -24.45 57.05 37.44
C MET A 1 -23.66 55.94 36.76
N LYS A 2 -23.96 54.68 37.08
CA LYS A 2 -23.35 53.48 36.51
C LYS A 2 -23.75 53.33 35.03
N ASN A 3 -22.82 52.99 34.14
CA ASN A 3 -22.88 51.73 33.41
C ASN A 3 -21.51 51.38 32.77
N PRO A 4 -21.04 50.12 32.85
CA PRO A 4 -19.75 49.68 32.33
C PRO A 4 -19.89 48.97 30.97
N ALA A 5 -18.87 49.08 30.13
CA ALA A 5 -18.66 48.16 29.01
C ALA A 5 -17.17 47.85 28.91
N SER A 6 -16.76 46.83 29.67
CA SER A 6 -15.48 46.15 29.50
C SER A 6 -15.54 45.29 28.23
N GLY A 7 -14.75 45.62 27.22
CA GLY A 7 -14.55 44.79 26.02
C GLY A 7 -13.05 44.63 25.77
N PHE A 8 -12.54 43.45 26.05
CA PHE A 8 -11.15 43.01 25.85
C PHE A 8 -10.66 43.28 24.41
N ASN A 9 -9.61 44.09 24.25
CA ASN A 9 -8.80 44.18 23.04
C ASN A 9 -7.75 43.06 23.04
N VAL A 10 -8.09 41.84 22.62
CA VAL A 10 -7.11 40.77 22.36
C VAL A 10 -7.59 39.90 21.18
N LEU A 11 -7.52 40.39 19.94
CA LEU A 11 -7.51 39.53 18.73
C LEU A 11 -6.92 40.31 17.53
N ARG A 12 -5.63 40.68 17.59
CA ARG A 12 -4.82 40.88 16.38
C ARG A 12 -4.06 39.59 16.09
N GLY A 13 -4.61 38.78 15.19
CA GLY A 13 -4.03 37.51 14.78
C GLY A 13 -4.77 36.89 13.61
N PHE A 14 -5.25 37.70 12.67
CA PHE A 14 -5.69 37.18 11.37
C PHE A 14 -4.44 36.69 10.63
N LYS A 15 -4.22 35.36 10.67
CA LYS A 15 -3.39 34.66 9.69
C LYS A 15 -3.86 35.14 8.31
N SER A 16 -2.93 35.65 7.51
CA SER A 16 -3.14 35.91 6.10
C SER A 16 -3.80 34.68 5.47
N VAL A 17 -5.05 34.85 5.04
CA VAL A 17 -5.74 33.85 4.22
C VAL A 17 -5.03 33.85 2.88
N VAL A 18 -4.04 32.96 2.75
CA VAL A 18 -3.50 32.57 1.45
C VAL A 18 -4.70 32.08 0.64
N PRO A 19 -4.96 32.61 -0.57
CA PRO A 19 -6.04 32.11 -1.41
C PRO A 19 -5.84 30.60 -1.61
N PRO A 20 -6.92 29.79 -1.64
CA PRO A 20 -6.78 28.37 -1.90
C PRO A 20 -6.02 28.19 -3.22
N PRO A 21 -5.02 27.30 -3.28
CA PRO A 21 -4.32 27.04 -4.52
C PRO A 21 -5.35 26.63 -5.59
N PRO A 22 -5.10 26.97 -6.87
CA PRO A 22 -5.94 26.46 -7.95
C PRO A 22 -6.10 24.93 -7.82
N PRO A 23 -7.23 24.35 -8.27
CA PRO A 23 -7.40 22.90 -8.25
C PRO A 23 -6.15 22.27 -8.86
N PRO A 24 -5.56 21.26 -8.21
CA PRO A 24 -4.26 20.78 -8.62
C PRO A 24 -4.39 20.30 -10.06
N LEU A 25 -3.76 21.02 -10.98
CA LEU A 25 -3.65 20.58 -12.36
C LEU A 25 -2.86 19.28 -12.32
N ALA A 26 -3.36 18.27 -13.03
CA ALA A 26 -2.61 17.03 -13.19
C ALA A 26 -1.20 17.36 -13.65
N ASP A 27 -0.20 16.66 -13.11
CA ASP A 27 1.19 16.93 -13.39
C ASP A 27 1.43 16.74 -14.90
N PRO A 28 1.84 17.79 -15.63
CA PRO A 28 2.00 17.72 -17.08
C PRO A 28 3.10 16.72 -17.48
N ARG A 29 4.08 16.46 -16.60
CA ARG A 29 5.26 15.64 -16.89
C ARG A 29 4.94 14.16 -17.04
N VAL A 30 3.76 13.73 -16.60
CA VAL A 30 3.31 12.33 -16.68
C VAL A 30 2.22 12.09 -17.75
N GLN A 31 1.73 13.13 -18.42
CA GLN A 31 0.62 13.01 -19.39
C GLN A 31 0.95 12.13 -20.59
N ASP A 32 2.21 12.12 -21.03
CA ASP A 32 2.66 11.31 -22.17
C ASP A 32 2.95 9.86 -21.79
N TYR A 33 2.92 9.53 -20.49
CA TYR A 33 3.18 8.17 -20.05
C TYR A 33 1.98 7.27 -20.37
N PRO A 34 2.22 5.99 -20.70
CA PRO A 34 1.11 5.08 -21.00
C PRO A 34 0.09 5.03 -19.86
N LEU A 35 -1.19 5.13 -20.24
CA LEU A 35 -2.36 5.04 -19.34
C LEU A 35 -2.53 6.19 -18.33
N MET A 36 -1.85 7.32 -18.52
CA MET A 36 -1.93 8.49 -17.63
C MET A 36 -2.81 9.64 -18.17
N GLN A 37 -3.33 9.51 -19.40
CA GLN A 37 -4.15 10.53 -20.05
C GLN A 37 -5.53 10.69 -19.42
N SER A 38 -6.06 9.62 -18.81
CA SER A 38 -7.40 9.57 -18.22
C SER A 38 -7.49 8.43 -17.22
N PRO A 39 -8.35 8.50 -16.19
CA PRO A 39 -8.59 7.37 -15.28
C PRO A 39 -9.40 6.24 -15.92
N VAL A 40 -10.00 6.48 -17.10
CA VAL A 40 -10.90 5.54 -17.78
C VAL A 40 -10.21 4.21 -18.13
N PRO A 41 -9.04 4.18 -18.80
CA PRO A 41 -8.37 2.92 -19.12
C PRO A 41 -8.02 2.10 -17.88
N MET A 42 -7.53 2.76 -16.83
CA MET A 42 -7.20 2.10 -15.57
C MET A 42 -8.43 1.50 -14.88
N THR A 43 -9.54 2.23 -14.88
CA THR A 43 -10.82 1.75 -14.34
C THR A 43 -11.36 0.58 -15.16
N ALA A 44 -11.29 0.65 -16.49
CA ALA A 44 -11.69 -0.44 -17.38
C ALA A 44 -10.88 -1.72 -17.14
N ILE A 45 -9.54 -1.60 -17.03
CA ILE A 45 -8.65 -2.74 -16.70
C ILE A 45 -9.09 -3.41 -15.39
N LEU A 46 -9.41 -2.62 -14.36
CA LEU A 46 -9.87 -3.16 -13.07
C LEU A 46 -11.23 -3.83 -13.13
N LEU A 47 -12.19 -3.24 -13.84
CA LEU A 47 -13.51 -3.86 -14.01
C LEU A 47 -13.40 -5.18 -14.77
N CYS A 48 -12.59 -5.23 -15.83
CA CYS A 48 -12.29 -6.46 -16.55
C CYS A 48 -11.59 -7.50 -15.66
N TYR A 49 -10.61 -7.08 -14.87
CA TYR A 49 -9.91 -7.94 -13.91
C TYR A 49 -10.88 -8.52 -12.86
N LEU A 50 -11.73 -7.69 -12.24
CA LEU A 50 -12.71 -8.12 -11.24
C LEU A 50 -13.74 -9.08 -11.84
N PHE A 51 -14.27 -8.74 -13.03
CA PHE A 51 -15.17 -9.61 -13.76
C PHE A 51 -14.53 -10.97 -14.07
N PHE A 52 -13.27 -10.97 -14.54
CA PHE A 52 -12.54 -12.20 -14.80
C PHE A 52 -12.34 -13.03 -13.53
N VAL A 53 -11.81 -12.44 -12.47
CA VAL A 53 -11.40 -13.17 -11.28
C VAL A 53 -12.59 -13.68 -10.47
N LEU A 54 -13.66 -12.88 -10.35
CA LEU A 54 -14.80 -13.21 -9.51
C LEU A 54 -15.87 -14.03 -10.23
N TYR A 55 -16.00 -13.88 -11.56
CA TYR A 55 -17.13 -14.45 -12.30
C TYR A 55 -16.70 -15.36 -13.46
N LEU A 56 -15.99 -14.82 -14.46
CA LEU A 56 -15.76 -15.52 -15.72
C LEU A 56 -14.72 -16.64 -15.58
N GLY A 57 -13.56 -16.35 -15.00
CA GLY A 57 -12.45 -17.28 -14.81
C GLY A 57 -12.84 -18.53 -14.01
N PRO A 58 -13.47 -18.40 -12.83
CA PRO A 58 -13.98 -19.56 -12.09
C PRO A 58 -14.97 -20.42 -12.87
N ARG A 59 -15.85 -19.82 -13.69
CA ARG A 59 -16.78 -20.57 -14.56
C ARG A 59 -16.06 -21.31 -15.68
N ILE A 60 -15.12 -20.67 -16.37
CA ILE A 60 -14.30 -21.31 -17.42
C ILE A 60 -13.51 -22.49 -16.82
N MET A 61 -13.02 -22.34 -15.59
CA MET A 61 -12.23 -23.35 -14.88
C MET A 61 -13.06 -24.42 -14.18
N ALA A 62 -14.38 -24.30 -14.11
CA ALA A 62 -15.24 -25.23 -13.37
C ALA A 62 -15.05 -26.68 -13.84
N ASN A 63 -15.11 -26.89 -15.15
CA ASN A 63 -14.99 -28.20 -15.80
C ASN A 63 -13.58 -28.48 -16.37
N ARG A 64 -12.58 -27.70 -15.99
CA ARG A 64 -11.19 -27.87 -16.43
C ARG A 64 -10.28 -28.30 -15.27
N LYS A 65 -9.25 -29.07 -15.61
CA LYS A 65 -8.15 -29.39 -14.68
C LYS A 65 -7.33 -28.12 -14.40
N PRO A 66 -6.76 -27.95 -13.19
CA PRO A 66 -5.86 -26.83 -12.90
C PRO A 66 -4.69 -26.77 -13.87
N PHE A 67 -4.36 -25.58 -14.38
CA PHE A 67 -3.20 -25.41 -15.25
C PHE A 67 -1.88 -25.61 -14.49
N GLN A 68 -0.91 -26.23 -15.15
CA GLN A 68 0.44 -26.44 -14.62
C GLN A 68 1.36 -25.27 -15.03
N LEU A 69 1.21 -24.14 -14.36
CA LEU A 69 1.91 -22.89 -14.70
C LEU A 69 3.23 -22.70 -13.93
N LYS A 70 3.93 -23.80 -13.61
CA LYS A 70 5.10 -23.77 -12.72
C LYS A 70 6.20 -22.83 -13.25
N GLU A 71 6.69 -23.08 -14.46
CA GLU A 71 7.78 -22.31 -15.05
C GLU A 71 7.38 -20.86 -15.31
N ALA A 72 6.15 -20.62 -15.78
CA ALA A 72 5.61 -19.28 -15.95
C ALA A 72 5.60 -18.49 -14.64
N MET A 73 5.16 -19.08 -13.53
CA MET A 73 5.20 -18.42 -12.22
C MET A 73 6.63 -18.18 -11.74
N ILE A 74 7.56 -19.10 -11.96
CA ILE A 74 8.96 -18.91 -11.56
C ILE A 74 9.53 -17.68 -12.27
N VAL A 75 9.42 -17.64 -13.59
CA VAL A 75 9.90 -16.51 -14.40
C VAL A 75 9.22 -15.22 -13.98
N TYR A 76 7.89 -15.22 -13.88
CA TYR A 76 7.13 -14.05 -13.46
C TYR A 76 7.54 -13.50 -12.09
N ASN A 77 7.68 -14.36 -11.07
CA ASN A 77 8.07 -13.93 -9.73
C ASN A 77 9.50 -13.36 -9.72
N PHE A 78 10.44 -13.98 -10.44
CA PHE A 78 11.81 -13.45 -10.51
C PHE A 78 11.92 -12.15 -11.32
N LEU A 79 11.09 -11.97 -12.35
CA LEU A 79 10.97 -10.68 -13.04
C LEU A 79 10.43 -9.60 -12.10
N LEU A 80 9.44 -9.91 -11.26
CA LEU A 80 8.94 -8.97 -10.25
C LEU A 80 9.95 -8.67 -9.15
N VAL A 81 10.81 -9.62 -8.77
CA VAL A 81 11.97 -9.35 -7.90
C VAL A 81 12.89 -8.32 -8.56
N GLY A 82 13.28 -8.55 -9.82
CA GLY A 82 14.15 -7.62 -10.56
C GLY A 82 13.53 -6.23 -10.71
N LEU A 83 12.25 -6.16 -11.08
CA LEU A 83 11.49 -4.91 -11.18
C LEU A 83 11.42 -4.18 -9.83
N SER A 84 11.16 -4.90 -8.74
CA SER A 84 11.09 -4.31 -7.40
C SER A 84 12.45 -3.77 -6.94
N ILE A 85 13.54 -4.50 -7.21
CA ILE A 85 14.91 -4.02 -6.91
C ILE A 85 15.19 -2.73 -7.68
N TYR A 86 14.86 -2.71 -8.98
CA TYR A 86 15.04 -1.53 -9.82
C TYR A 86 14.24 -0.33 -9.30
N ILE A 87 12.96 -0.52 -8.96
CA ILE A 87 12.11 0.53 -8.39
C ILE A 87 12.68 1.05 -7.05
N VAL A 88 13.15 0.18 -6.16
CA VAL A 88 13.79 0.61 -4.90
C VAL A 88 15.01 1.47 -5.18
N TYR A 89 15.91 0.99 -6.07
CA TYR A 89 17.09 1.74 -6.46
C TYR A 89 16.74 3.12 -7.05
N GLU A 90 15.75 3.16 -7.95
CA GLU A 90 15.30 4.40 -8.57
C GLU A 90 14.68 5.36 -7.55
N PHE A 91 13.86 4.91 -6.60
CA PHE A 91 13.35 5.79 -5.54
C PHE A 91 14.47 6.32 -4.65
N LEU A 92 15.42 5.47 -4.26
CA LEU A 92 16.59 5.88 -3.48
C LEU A 92 17.37 6.98 -4.21
N MET A 93 17.71 6.75 -5.47
CA MET A 93 18.53 7.70 -6.23
C MET A 93 17.75 8.94 -6.70
N SER A 94 16.42 8.89 -6.75
CA SER A 94 15.58 10.04 -7.12
C SER A 94 15.38 11.04 -5.97
N GLY A 95 15.67 10.66 -4.72
CA GLY A 95 15.59 11.60 -3.60
C GLY A 95 15.91 10.97 -2.25
N TRP A 96 15.37 9.78 -1.97
CA TRP A 96 15.41 9.20 -0.61
C TRP A 96 16.84 8.95 -0.07
N ALA A 97 17.82 8.66 -0.93
CA ALA A 97 19.22 8.49 -0.55
C ALA A 97 20.10 9.71 -0.90
N THR A 98 19.54 10.77 -1.47
CA THR A 98 20.31 11.88 -2.04
C THR A 98 19.90 13.24 -1.46
N THR A 99 18.66 13.68 -1.71
CA THR A 99 18.22 15.05 -1.39
C THR A 99 17.14 15.13 -0.32
N TYR A 100 16.40 14.04 -0.07
CA TYR A 100 15.28 14.05 0.87
C TYR A 100 15.77 14.01 2.32
N THR A 101 15.01 14.68 3.17
CA THR A 101 15.28 14.86 4.60
C THR A 101 14.63 13.78 5.48
N TRP A 102 13.82 12.89 4.89
CA TRP A 102 13.04 11.86 5.59
C TRP A 102 11.99 12.46 6.55
N ARG A 103 11.50 13.65 6.19
CA ARG A 103 10.53 14.42 6.98
C ARG A 103 9.49 15.06 6.04
N CYS A 104 9.48 16.39 5.95
CA CYS A 104 8.61 17.12 5.05
C CYS A 104 9.34 17.36 3.73
N ASP A 105 9.32 16.37 2.86
CA ASP A 105 9.88 16.47 1.52
C ASP A 105 8.76 16.82 0.52
N ALA A 106 8.82 18.01 -0.06
CA ALA A 106 7.86 18.50 -1.04
C ALA A 106 7.99 17.77 -2.38
N VAL A 107 6.95 17.82 -3.22
CA VAL A 107 7.06 17.35 -4.61
C VAL A 107 7.87 18.38 -5.40
N ASP A 108 8.97 17.97 -6.01
CA ASP A 108 9.71 18.81 -6.94
C ASP A 108 8.96 18.85 -8.28
N THR A 109 8.51 20.04 -8.67
CA THR A 109 7.73 20.30 -9.90
C THR A 109 8.58 20.78 -11.08
N SER A 110 9.90 20.89 -10.88
CA SER A 110 10.84 21.27 -11.95
C SER A 110 11.04 20.15 -12.97
N ASP A 111 11.60 20.51 -14.13
CA ASP A 111 12.07 19.56 -15.14
C ASP A 111 13.54 19.15 -14.90
N SER A 112 14.00 19.21 -13.65
CA SER A 112 15.35 18.75 -13.31
C SER A 112 15.48 17.24 -13.58
N PRO A 113 16.66 16.75 -13.98
CA PRO A 113 16.85 15.31 -14.21
C PRO A 113 16.47 14.45 -12.99
N GLN A 114 16.66 14.97 -11.79
CA GLN A 114 16.29 14.29 -10.55
C GLN A 114 14.77 14.23 -10.35
N ALA A 115 14.06 15.35 -10.59
CA ALA A 115 12.61 15.40 -10.49
C ALA A 115 11.95 14.48 -11.53
N LEU A 116 12.40 14.51 -12.78
CA LEU A 116 11.89 13.64 -13.84
C LEU A 116 12.17 12.16 -13.58
N ARG A 117 13.29 11.84 -12.92
CA ARG A 117 13.58 10.48 -12.43
C ARG A 117 12.57 10.03 -11.38
N MET A 118 12.24 10.89 -10.41
CA MET A 118 11.20 10.62 -9.40
C MET A 118 9.82 10.37 -10.05
N VAL A 119 9.44 11.22 -11.03
CA VAL A 119 8.19 11.05 -11.78
C VAL A 119 8.16 9.71 -12.51
N SER A 120 9.27 9.35 -13.15
CA SER A 120 9.39 8.09 -13.90
C SER A 120 9.26 6.87 -13.00
N VAL A 121 9.91 6.86 -11.83
CA VAL A 121 9.80 5.73 -10.89
C VAL A 121 8.44 5.68 -10.20
N ALA A 122 7.79 6.83 -9.94
CA ALA A 122 6.43 6.86 -9.42
C ALA A 122 5.44 6.21 -10.40
N TRP A 123 5.55 6.53 -11.70
CA TRP A 123 4.78 5.86 -12.74
C TRP A 123 5.13 4.37 -12.85
N LEU A 124 6.41 4.01 -12.83
CA LEU A 124 6.83 2.61 -12.93
C LEU A 124 6.32 1.78 -11.75
N PHE A 125 6.32 2.34 -10.55
CA PHE A 125 5.72 1.73 -9.37
C PHE A 125 4.21 1.51 -9.57
N TRP A 126 3.48 2.52 -10.04
CA TRP A 126 2.06 2.36 -10.34
C TRP A 126 1.81 1.28 -11.42
N PHE A 127 2.57 1.31 -12.52
CA PHE A 127 2.46 0.34 -13.59
C PHE A 127 2.76 -1.09 -13.10
N SER A 128 3.70 -1.25 -12.17
CA SER A 128 3.97 -2.55 -11.54
C SER A 128 2.74 -3.11 -10.84
N LYS A 129 1.87 -2.29 -10.23
CA LYS A 129 0.64 -2.76 -9.59
C LYS A 129 -0.36 -3.35 -10.61
N ILE A 130 -0.34 -2.89 -11.87
CA ILE A 130 -1.12 -3.50 -12.96
C ILE A 130 -0.56 -4.88 -13.31
N ILE A 131 0.76 -5.01 -13.39
CA ILE A 131 1.43 -6.30 -13.65
C ILE A 131 1.07 -7.30 -12.54
N GLU A 132 1.05 -6.85 -11.27
CA GLU A 132 0.73 -7.66 -10.11
C GLU A 132 -0.72 -8.20 -10.10
N LEU A 133 -1.64 -7.67 -10.92
CA LEU A 133 -2.97 -8.27 -11.12
C LEU A 133 -2.89 -9.71 -11.63
N MET A 134 -1.79 -10.06 -12.31
CA MET A 134 -1.52 -11.40 -12.80
C MET A 134 -1.41 -12.44 -11.66
N ASP A 135 -1.05 -12.04 -10.44
CA ASP A 135 -1.01 -12.92 -9.26
C ASP A 135 -2.34 -13.65 -9.08
N THR A 136 -3.44 -12.91 -9.17
CA THR A 136 -4.78 -13.45 -8.99
C THR A 136 -5.23 -14.28 -10.18
N ILE A 137 -4.81 -13.91 -11.39
CA ILE A 137 -5.05 -14.71 -12.60
C ILE A 137 -4.41 -16.09 -12.44
N PHE A 138 -3.16 -16.18 -11.95
CA PHE A 138 -2.52 -17.46 -11.63
C PHE A 138 -3.32 -18.26 -10.60
N PHE A 139 -3.87 -17.62 -9.55
CA PHE A 139 -4.69 -18.32 -8.56
C PHE A 139 -5.96 -18.91 -9.16
N VAL A 140 -6.65 -18.17 -10.04
CA VAL A 140 -7.86 -18.63 -10.74
C VAL A 140 -7.53 -19.82 -11.65
N LEU A 141 -6.52 -19.69 -12.51
CA LEU A 141 -6.14 -20.74 -13.46
C LEU A 141 -5.61 -22.02 -12.78
N ARG A 142 -5.05 -21.89 -11.57
CA ARG A 142 -4.59 -23.04 -10.75
C ARG A 142 -5.65 -23.57 -9.78
N LYS A 143 -6.89 -23.03 -9.83
CA LYS A 143 -7.99 -23.35 -8.91
C LYS A 143 -7.59 -23.24 -7.43
N LYS A 144 -6.76 -22.23 -7.10
CA LYS A 144 -6.31 -21.93 -5.73
C LYS A 144 -7.21 -20.88 -5.07
N HIS A 145 -8.52 -21.10 -5.09
CA HIS A 145 -9.51 -20.15 -4.56
C HIS A 145 -9.28 -19.78 -3.10
N GLY A 146 -8.70 -20.65 -2.28
CA GLY A 146 -8.31 -20.32 -0.90
C GLY A 146 -7.30 -19.17 -0.78
N GLN A 147 -6.55 -18.86 -1.84
CA GLN A 147 -5.62 -17.71 -1.88
C GLN A 147 -6.33 -16.41 -2.29
N ILE A 148 -7.48 -16.49 -2.97
CA ILE A 148 -8.27 -15.35 -3.41
C ILE A 148 -9.16 -14.89 -2.25
N THR A 149 -8.56 -14.17 -1.30
CA THR A 149 -9.27 -13.62 -0.14
C THR A 149 -9.78 -12.20 -0.42
N PHE A 150 -10.70 -11.72 0.43
CA PHE A 150 -11.12 -10.32 0.40
C PHE A 150 -9.91 -9.37 0.50
N LEU A 151 -8.97 -9.65 1.41
CA LEU A 151 -7.74 -8.87 1.56
C LEU A 151 -6.97 -8.78 0.24
N HIS A 152 -6.78 -9.91 -0.44
CA HIS A 152 -6.06 -9.98 -1.71
C HIS A 152 -6.75 -9.16 -2.80
N ILE A 153 -8.05 -9.39 -3.02
CA ILE A 153 -8.83 -8.69 -4.05
C ILE A 153 -8.91 -7.20 -3.76
N PHE A 154 -9.20 -6.82 -2.52
CA PHE A 154 -9.30 -5.42 -2.13
C PHE A 154 -7.97 -4.71 -2.36
N HIS A 155 -6.86 -5.29 -1.90
CA HIS A 155 -5.51 -4.73 -2.12
C HIS A 155 -5.20 -4.58 -3.62
N HIS A 156 -5.28 -5.66 -4.40
CA HIS A 156 -4.89 -5.61 -5.81
C HIS A 156 -5.85 -4.79 -6.69
N SER A 157 -7.07 -4.51 -6.25
CA SER A 157 -7.98 -3.64 -7.00
C SER A 157 -7.79 -2.18 -6.63
N PHE A 158 -7.73 -1.90 -5.33
CA PHE A 158 -7.79 -0.53 -4.83
C PHE A 158 -6.44 0.18 -4.89
N MET A 159 -5.32 -0.55 -4.70
CA MET A 159 -3.98 0.02 -4.78
C MET A 159 -3.66 0.63 -6.14
N PRO A 160 -3.77 -0.07 -7.29
CA PRO A 160 -3.47 0.55 -8.58
C PRO A 160 -4.46 1.67 -8.94
N TRP A 161 -5.72 1.59 -8.50
CA TRP A 161 -6.72 2.64 -8.76
C TRP A 161 -6.37 3.95 -8.04
N THR A 162 -6.08 3.87 -6.75
CA THR A 162 -5.74 5.05 -5.94
C THR A 162 -4.39 5.63 -6.30
N TRP A 163 -3.42 4.79 -6.64
CA TRP A 163 -2.10 5.23 -7.08
C TRP A 163 -2.12 5.98 -8.42
N TRP A 164 -3.08 5.72 -9.30
CA TRP A 164 -3.23 6.49 -10.54
C TRP A 164 -3.39 7.99 -10.23
N TRP A 165 -4.25 8.31 -9.26
CA TRP A 165 -4.42 9.67 -8.75
C TRP A 165 -3.17 10.19 -8.02
N GLY A 166 -2.49 9.34 -7.26
CA GLY A 166 -1.24 9.73 -6.60
C GLY A 166 -0.17 10.17 -7.59
N VAL A 167 0.08 9.37 -8.63
CA VAL A 167 1.07 9.68 -9.68
C VAL A 167 0.61 10.84 -10.55
N GLY A 168 -0.68 10.92 -10.89
CA GLY A 168 -1.20 11.99 -11.74
C GLY A 168 -1.15 13.38 -11.13
N TYR A 169 -1.05 13.50 -9.80
CA TYR A 169 -1.10 14.79 -9.10
C TYR A 169 0.14 15.08 -8.26
N ALA A 170 0.71 14.06 -7.60
CA ALA A 170 1.82 14.21 -6.66
C ALA A 170 2.88 13.11 -6.85
N PRO A 171 3.55 13.03 -8.02
CA PRO A 171 4.54 12.00 -8.31
C PRO A 171 5.89 12.27 -7.59
N GLY A 172 5.90 12.13 -6.26
CA GLY A 172 7.12 12.27 -5.45
C GLY A 172 6.88 12.77 -4.02
N GLY A 173 7.92 13.38 -3.46
CA GLY A 173 7.93 13.93 -2.11
C GLY A 173 7.74 12.86 -1.03
N MET A 174 7.35 13.29 0.16
CA MET A 174 7.12 12.43 1.31
C MET A 174 6.03 11.38 1.04
N GLY A 175 5.11 11.66 0.11
CA GLY A 175 4.07 10.73 -0.34
C GLY A 175 4.60 9.52 -1.10
N SER A 176 5.85 9.52 -1.56
CA SER A 176 6.48 8.38 -2.25
C SER A 176 7.13 7.36 -1.30
N PHE A 177 7.21 7.66 0.00
CA PHE A 177 7.90 6.82 0.98
C PHE A 177 7.35 5.40 1.02
N HIS A 178 6.03 5.25 1.03
CA HIS A 178 5.40 3.94 1.12
C HIS A 178 5.61 3.11 -0.13
N ALA A 179 5.77 3.70 -1.32
CA ALA A 179 6.15 2.95 -2.53
C ALA A 179 7.57 2.39 -2.42
N MET A 180 8.53 3.17 -1.93
CA MET A 180 9.90 2.71 -1.72
C MET A 180 9.94 1.53 -0.72
N VAL A 181 9.27 1.68 0.43
CA VAL A 181 9.22 0.61 1.45
C VAL A 181 8.44 -0.60 0.92
N ASN A 182 7.31 -0.40 0.24
CA ASN A 182 6.53 -1.48 -0.37
C ASN A 182 7.36 -2.28 -1.37
N SER A 183 8.10 -1.60 -2.25
CA SER A 183 8.95 -2.24 -3.24
C SER A 183 10.05 -3.06 -2.58
N SER A 184 10.66 -2.56 -1.49
CA SER A 184 11.63 -3.31 -0.69
C SER A 184 11.05 -4.60 -0.11
N VAL A 185 9.81 -4.57 0.38
CA VAL A 185 9.11 -5.76 0.86
C VAL A 185 8.70 -6.68 -0.29
N HIS A 186 8.33 -6.14 -1.45
CA HIS A 186 7.98 -6.91 -2.65
C HIS A 186 9.17 -7.71 -3.19
N VAL A 187 10.41 -7.22 -3.07
CA VAL A 187 11.62 -8.01 -3.35
C VAL A 187 11.61 -9.31 -2.54
N ILE A 188 11.38 -9.21 -1.22
CA ILE A 188 11.38 -10.37 -0.32
C ILE A 188 10.19 -11.29 -0.60
N MET A 189 9.00 -10.71 -0.81
CA MET A 189 7.76 -11.44 -1.03
C MET A 189 7.78 -12.23 -2.34
N TYR A 190 8.15 -11.59 -3.47
CA TYR A 190 8.19 -12.26 -4.76
C TYR A 190 9.35 -13.27 -4.84
N PHE A 191 10.45 -13.03 -4.14
CA PHE A 191 11.51 -14.03 -3.99
C PHE A 191 11.00 -15.28 -3.27
N TYR A 192 10.24 -15.11 -2.18
CA TYR A 192 9.57 -16.22 -1.50
C TYR A 192 8.63 -16.97 -2.45
N TYR A 193 7.80 -16.26 -3.23
CA TYR A 193 6.85 -16.90 -4.16
C TYR A 193 7.54 -17.62 -5.32
N GLY A 194 8.63 -17.07 -5.86
CA GLY A 194 9.47 -17.73 -6.85
C GLY A 194 10.05 -19.04 -6.34
N LEU A 195 10.62 -19.04 -5.14
CA LEU A 195 11.12 -20.26 -4.50
C LEU A 195 9.99 -21.26 -4.16
N ALA A 196 8.82 -20.76 -3.73
CA ALA A 196 7.67 -21.62 -3.47
C ALA A 196 7.14 -22.29 -4.73
N ALA A 197 7.21 -21.61 -5.89
CA ALA A 197 6.84 -22.13 -7.20
C ALA A 197 7.85 -23.15 -7.75
N ALA A 198 9.14 -23.02 -7.41
CA ALA A 198 10.21 -23.94 -7.84
C ALA A 198 10.02 -25.40 -7.37
N GLY A 199 9.14 -25.64 -6.39
CA GLY A 199 8.61 -26.97 -6.05
C GLY A 199 9.03 -27.46 -4.66
N PRO A 200 8.68 -28.72 -4.30
CA PRO A 200 8.88 -29.27 -2.95
C PRO A 200 10.33 -29.23 -2.47
N ARG A 201 11.29 -29.39 -3.39
CA ARG A 201 12.73 -29.31 -3.11
C ARG A 201 13.14 -27.99 -2.46
N PHE A 202 12.48 -26.88 -2.83
CA PHE A 202 12.75 -25.54 -2.29
C PHE A 202 11.81 -25.18 -1.14
N GLN A 203 10.56 -25.66 -1.17
CA GLN A 203 9.56 -25.36 -0.13
C GLN A 203 10.00 -25.77 1.29
N LYS A 204 10.81 -26.83 1.43
CA LYS A 204 11.37 -27.26 2.72
C LYS A 204 12.25 -26.19 3.39
N PHE A 205 12.86 -25.29 2.62
CA PHE A 205 13.69 -24.20 3.13
C PHE A 205 12.88 -22.93 3.46
N LEU A 206 11.57 -22.91 3.18
CA LEU A 206 10.69 -21.74 3.35
C LEU A 206 10.04 -21.68 4.74
N TRP A 207 10.80 -22.05 5.78
CA TRP A 207 10.36 -22.01 7.18
C TRP A 207 10.04 -20.59 7.67
N TRP A 208 10.62 -19.58 7.01
CA TRP A 208 10.52 -18.18 7.38
C TRP A 208 9.25 -17.46 6.87
N LYS A 209 8.24 -18.21 6.39
CA LYS A 209 6.93 -17.65 5.96
C LYS A 209 6.31 -16.68 6.97
N LYS A 210 6.45 -16.97 8.28
CA LYS A 210 5.95 -16.10 9.35
C LYS A 210 6.64 -14.74 9.38
N TYR A 211 7.95 -14.70 9.14
CA TYR A 211 8.73 -13.46 9.12
C TYR A 211 8.36 -12.57 7.93
N MET A 212 7.96 -13.14 6.80
CA MET A 212 7.44 -12.35 5.67
C MET A 212 6.20 -11.55 6.07
N THR A 213 5.22 -12.18 6.74
CA THR A 213 4.03 -11.45 7.22
C THR A 213 4.41 -10.42 8.30
N ALA A 214 5.41 -10.72 9.13
CA ALA A 214 5.90 -9.77 10.13
C ALA A 214 6.54 -8.53 9.47
N ILE A 215 7.34 -8.71 8.43
CA ILE A 215 7.95 -7.63 7.65
C ILE A 215 6.87 -6.76 6.99
N GLN A 216 5.81 -7.36 6.43
CA GLN A 216 4.67 -6.62 5.88
C GLN A 216 3.96 -5.77 6.95
N LEU A 217 3.78 -6.30 8.16
CA LEU A 217 3.22 -5.54 9.28
C LEU A 217 4.14 -4.39 9.72
N ILE A 218 5.44 -4.63 9.79
CA ILE A 218 6.45 -3.62 10.12
C ILE A 218 6.43 -2.49 9.07
N GLN A 219 6.31 -2.82 7.77
CA GLN A 219 6.15 -1.82 6.71
C GLN A 219 4.98 -0.89 7.01
N PHE A 220 3.79 -1.41 7.34
CA PHE A 220 2.64 -0.55 7.63
C PHE A 220 2.88 0.37 8.83
N VAL A 221 3.56 -0.13 9.87
CA VAL A 221 3.93 0.71 11.02
C VAL A 221 4.89 1.82 10.60
N LEU A 222 5.96 1.48 9.86
CA LEU A 222 6.96 2.46 9.39
C LEU A 222 6.33 3.54 8.50
N VAL A 223 5.50 3.13 7.54
CA VAL A 223 4.77 4.05 6.65
C VAL A 223 3.84 4.96 7.44
N SER A 224 3.07 4.41 8.38
CA SER A 224 2.15 5.21 9.19
C SER A 224 2.90 6.20 10.10
N LEU A 225 4.02 5.79 10.70
CA LEU A 225 4.85 6.69 11.51
C LEU A 225 5.41 7.84 10.68
N HIS A 226 5.93 7.55 9.48
CA HIS A 226 6.44 8.57 8.57
C HIS A 226 5.34 9.55 8.14
N ALA A 227 4.17 9.05 7.71
CA ALA A 227 3.03 9.89 7.36
C ALA A 227 2.53 10.73 8.54
N THR A 228 2.62 10.19 9.77
CA THR A 228 2.20 10.89 10.99
C THR A 228 3.03 12.14 11.26
N GLN A 229 4.29 12.18 10.84
CA GLN A 229 5.15 13.36 11.02
C GLN A 229 4.52 14.63 10.42
N TYR A 230 3.77 14.51 9.32
CA TYR A 230 3.07 15.64 8.69
C TYR A 230 2.18 16.40 9.67
N TYR A 231 1.49 15.71 10.57
CA TYR A 231 0.55 16.32 11.52
C TYR A 231 1.23 16.99 12.73
N PHE A 232 2.51 16.67 12.97
CA PHE A 232 3.28 17.19 14.11
C PHE A 232 4.34 18.22 13.70
N MET A 233 4.47 18.51 12.41
CA MET A 233 5.38 19.55 11.91
C MET A 233 4.65 20.89 11.83
N ASP A 234 5.16 21.89 12.55
CA ASP A 234 4.57 23.25 12.59
C ASP A 234 4.58 23.94 11.22
N SER A 235 5.54 23.59 10.36
CA SER A 235 5.62 24.04 8.98
C SER A 235 6.04 22.90 8.07
N CYS A 236 5.18 22.57 7.11
CA CYS A 236 5.48 21.60 6.06
C CYS A 236 4.97 22.11 4.72
N GLY A 237 5.89 22.34 3.77
CA GLY A 237 5.59 22.85 2.43
C GLY A 237 5.08 21.80 1.44
N TYR A 238 4.59 20.65 1.92
CA TYR A 238 4.07 19.60 1.05
C TYR A 238 2.74 20.04 0.40
N GLN A 239 2.70 20.05 -0.92
CA GLN A 239 1.66 20.73 -1.69
C GLN A 239 0.33 19.95 -1.75
N PHE A 240 0.35 18.65 -1.42
CA PHE A 240 -0.81 17.76 -1.59
C PHE A 240 -1.24 17.06 -0.31
N PRO A 241 -1.65 17.78 0.75
CA PRO A 241 -1.99 17.19 2.06
C PRO A 241 -2.92 15.98 1.96
N THR A 242 -3.91 16.02 1.06
CA THR A 242 -4.88 14.93 0.82
C THR A 242 -4.21 13.58 0.58
N ILE A 243 -3.09 13.54 -0.14
CA ILE A 243 -2.34 12.29 -0.40
C ILE A 243 -1.82 11.69 0.92
N ILE A 244 -1.30 12.53 1.83
CA ILE A 244 -0.80 12.06 3.13
C ILE A 244 -1.94 11.52 4.01
N HIS A 245 -3.10 12.19 3.98
CA HIS A 245 -4.29 11.71 4.70
C HIS A 245 -4.73 10.33 4.17
N LEU A 246 -4.75 10.14 2.85
CA LEU A 246 -5.08 8.86 2.23
C LEU A 246 -4.05 7.77 2.57
N VAL A 247 -2.75 8.08 2.51
CA VAL A 247 -1.68 7.13 2.88
C VAL A 247 -1.83 6.68 4.34
N TRP A 248 -2.09 7.61 5.25
CA TRP A 248 -2.26 7.31 6.67
C TRP A 248 -3.52 6.45 6.94
N MET A 249 -4.63 6.80 6.29
CA MET A 249 -5.89 6.08 6.39
C MET A 249 -5.76 4.65 5.83
N TYR A 250 -5.17 4.48 4.65
CA TYR A 250 -4.94 3.17 4.05
C TYR A 250 -3.93 2.36 4.84
N GLY A 251 -2.86 2.98 5.34
CA GLY A 251 -1.89 2.34 6.23
C GLY A 251 -2.56 1.73 7.46
N THR A 252 -3.45 2.48 8.10
CA THR A 252 -4.24 2.01 9.25
C THR A 252 -5.20 0.88 8.85
N PHE A 253 -5.93 1.03 7.75
CA PHE A 253 -6.88 0.03 7.27
C PHE A 253 -6.19 -1.31 6.93
N PHE A 254 -5.09 -1.28 6.18
CA PHE A 254 -4.32 -2.48 5.85
C PHE A 254 -3.66 -3.08 7.07
N PHE A 255 -3.16 -2.27 8.02
CA PHE A 255 -2.63 -2.78 9.28
C PHE A 255 -3.66 -3.63 10.03
N ILE A 256 -4.92 -3.17 10.11
CA ILE A 256 -6.01 -3.92 10.75
C ILE A 256 -6.28 -5.24 10.01
N LEU A 257 -6.37 -5.20 8.68
CA LEU A 257 -6.62 -6.41 7.90
C LEU A 257 -5.49 -7.44 8.00
N PHE A 258 -4.23 -7.00 7.94
CA PHE A 258 -3.07 -7.88 8.08
C PHE A 258 -2.93 -8.42 9.50
N SER A 259 -3.28 -7.63 10.52
CA SER A 259 -3.34 -8.10 11.90
C SER A 259 -4.42 -9.17 12.07
N ASN A 260 -5.60 -8.99 11.47
CA ASN A 260 -6.64 -10.02 11.45
C ASN A 260 -6.15 -11.30 10.75
N PHE A 261 -5.49 -11.17 9.59
CA PHE A 261 -4.88 -12.28 8.88
C PHE A 261 -3.87 -13.03 9.76
N TRP A 262 -2.98 -12.32 10.47
CA TRP A 262 -2.00 -12.91 11.37
C TRP A 262 -2.67 -13.76 12.46
N VAL A 263 -3.70 -13.21 13.11
CA VAL A 263 -4.46 -13.92 14.14
C VAL A 263 -5.11 -15.18 13.58
N GLN A 264 -5.76 -15.10 12.42
CA GLN A 264 -6.43 -16.27 11.83
C GLN A 264 -5.44 -17.32 11.32
N ALA A 265 -4.35 -16.90 10.68
CA ALA A 265 -3.38 -17.78 10.05
C ALA A 265 -2.45 -18.48 11.04
N TYR A 266 -1.93 -17.74 12.02
CA TYR A 266 -0.84 -18.20 12.89
C TYR A 266 -1.27 -18.43 14.34
N VAL A 267 -2.10 -17.56 14.93
CA VAL A 267 -2.57 -17.75 16.32
C VAL A 267 -3.64 -18.84 16.37
N LYS A 268 -4.63 -18.79 15.46
CA LYS A 268 -5.67 -19.81 15.30
C LYS A 268 -5.24 -20.99 14.42
N GLY A 269 -4.04 -20.95 13.85
CA GLY A 269 -3.42 -22.07 13.14
C GLY A 269 -4.02 -22.47 11.78
N LYS A 270 -4.89 -21.66 11.16
CA LYS A 270 -5.59 -22.05 9.92
C LYS A 270 -4.69 -22.13 8.68
N ARG A 271 -3.48 -21.56 8.70
CA ARG A 271 -2.58 -21.45 7.52
C ARG A 271 -1.08 -21.59 7.87
N LEU A 272 -0.75 -22.46 8.83
CA LEU A 272 0.62 -22.71 9.25
C LEU A 272 1.53 -23.13 8.06
N PRO A 273 2.85 -22.89 8.14
CA PRO A 273 3.80 -23.43 7.18
C PRO A 273 3.68 -24.96 7.13
N LYS A 274 3.87 -25.57 5.96
CA LYS A 274 4.03 -27.03 5.88
C LYS A 274 5.34 -27.40 6.57
N GLN A 275 5.26 -27.97 7.76
CA GLN A 275 6.37 -28.66 8.41
C GLN A 275 6.05 -30.15 8.43
N ASP A 276 7.07 -30.99 8.21
CA ASP A 276 6.98 -32.43 8.39
C ASP A 276 6.58 -32.75 9.86
N GLU A 277 5.84 -33.84 10.06
CA GLU A 277 5.14 -34.23 11.30
C GLU A 277 6.02 -34.35 12.56
N THR A 278 7.33 -34.21 12.44
CA THR A 278 8.31 -34.50 13.50
C THR A 278 8.43 -33.41 14.58
N ASN A 279 7.89 -32.19 14.39
CA ASN A 279 8.07 -31.06 15.32
C ASN A 279 6.77 -30.58 16.01
N MET A 280 5.84 -31.49 16.27
CA MET A 280 4.58 -31.15 16.94
C MET A 280 4.75 -30.62 18.39
N ALA A 281 5.88 -30.92 19.04
CA ALA A 281 6.20 -30.47 20.40
C ALA A 281 6.53 -28.96 20.49
N SER A 282 7.16 -28.38 19.47
CA SER A 282 7.53 -26.95 19.45
C SER A 282 6.32 -26.02 19.25
N VAL A 283 5.24 -26.55 18.67
CA VAL A 283 3.99 -25.81 18.41
C VAL A 283 3.20 -25.57 19.70
N VAL A 284 3.33 -26.45 20.69
CA VAL A 284 2.66 -26.30 22.00
C VAL A 284 3.26 -25.17 22.82
N LEU A 285 4.58 -24.95 22.74
CA LEU A 285 5.25 -23.84 23.44
C LEU A 285 4.88 -22.46 22.88
N LEU A 286 4.62 -22.33 21.57
CA LEU A 286 4.18 -21.07 20.96
C LEU A 286 2.70 -20.74 21.20
N ARG A 287 1.87 -21.70 21.64
CA ARG A 287 0.49 -21.43 22.08
C ARG A 287 0.43 -20.63 23.38
N GLY A 288 1.53 -20.56 24.15
CA GLY A 288 1.63 -19.81 25.40
C GLY A 288 2.05 -18.34 25.26
N MET A 289 2.57 -17.90 24.11
CA MET A 289 2.91 -16.49 23.89
C MET A 289 1.64 -15.70 23.53
N LYS A 290 1.00 -15.11 24.54
CA LYS A 290 -0.02 -14.08 24.33
C LYS A 290 0.60 -12.93 23.52
N PRO A 291 0.00 -12.50 22.39
CA PRO A 291 0.52 -11.43 21.56
C PRO A 291 0.14 -10.07 22.17
N TYR A 292 0.71 -9.74 23.34
CA TYR A 292 0.46 -8.47 24.00
C TYR A 292 0.88 -7.27 23.13
N CYS A 293 1.96 -7.42 22.34
CA CYS A 293 2.48 -6.38 21.45
C CYS A 293 1.54 -6.05 20.28
N CYS A 294 0.94 -7.05 19.62
CA CYS A 294 0.02 -6.83 18.50
C CYS A 294 -1.32 -6.25 18.96
N SER A 295 -1.80 -6.64 20.15
CA SER A 295 -3.00 -6.05 20.76
C SER A 295 -2.78 -4.58 21.12
N GLN A 296 -1.67 -4.22 21.79
CA GLN A 296 -1.43 -2.84 22.20
C GLN A 296 -1.18 -1.89 21.01
N ILE A 297 -0.48 -2.34 19.97
CA ILE A 297 -0.27 -1.55 18.75
C ILE A 297 -1.59 -1.35 18.00
N SER A 298 -2.43 -2.39 17.90
CA SER A 298 -3.77 -2.25 17.30
C SER A 298 -4.64 -1.27 18.08
N THR A 299 -4.61 -1.29 19.42
CA THR A 299 -5.37 -0.35 20.26
C THR A 299 -4.83 1.08 20.13
N PHE A 300 -3.51 1.26 19.99
CA PHE A 300 -2.90 2.56 19.73
C PHE A 300 -3.36 3.16 18.39
N PHE A 301 -3.32 2.38 17.31
CA PHE A 301 -3.83 2.83 16.00
C PHE A 301 -5.34 3.09 16.00
N LEU A 302 -6.14 2.28 16.70
CA LEU A 302 -7.58 2.52 16.87
C LEU A 302 -7.86 3.80 17.68
N SER A 303 -7.05 4.08 18.70
CA SER A 303 -7.13 5.31 19.50
C SER A 303 -6.79 6.56 18.66
N LEU A 304 -5.72 6.50 17.86
CA LEU A 304 -5.36 7.56 16.90
C LEU A 304 -6.42 7.75 15.79
N ALA A 305 -7.02 6.66 15.30
CA ALA A 305 -8.11 6.72 14.33
C ALA A 305 -9.39 7.34 14.94
N SER A 306 -9.72 6.99 16.18
CA SER A 306 -10.90 7.52 16.87
C SER A 306 -10.82 9.01 17.19
N THR A 307 -9.61 9.55 17.36
CA THR A 307 -9.37 10.98 17.60
C THR A 307 -9.37 11.83 16.32
N THR A 308 -9.25 11.19 15.14
CA THR A 308 -9.17 11.87 13.83
C THR A 308 -10.41 11.68 12.95
N LEU A 309 -11.20 10.62 13.18
CA LEU A 309 -12.42 10.32 12.42
C LEU A 309 -13.65 10.97 13.06
N SER A 310 -13.89 12.26 12.80
CA SER A 310 -15.16 12.90 13.16
C SER A 310 -16.30 12.46 12.23
N HIS A 311 -17.55 12.57 12.68
CA HIS A 311 -18.78 12.24 11.94
C HIS A 311 -18.86 12.87 10.53
N SER A 312 -18.09 13.94 10.28
CA SER A 312 -17.89 14.57 8.98
C SER A 312 -17.21 13.66 7.94
N PHE A 313 -16.46 12.64 8.37
CA PHE A 313 -15.70 11.70 7.54
C PHE A 313 -16.58 10.74 6.73
N ILE A 314 -17.63 10.18 7.34
CA ILE A 314 -18.59 9.30 6.64
C ILE A 314 -19.40 10.12 5.63
N VAL A 315 -19.78 11.34 6.01
CA VAL A 315 -20.50 12.27 5.13
C VAL A 315 -19.63 12.74 3.97
N TRP A 316 -18.32 12.96 4.18
CA TRP A 316 -17.39 13.31 3.10
C TRP A 316 -17.13 12.14 2.14
N LEU A 317 -16.96 10.91 2.63
CA LEU A 317 -16.80 9.71 1.79
C LEU A 317 -17.99 9.45 0.87
N ILE A 318 -19.22 9.76 1.31
CA ILE A 318 -20.44 9.67 0.49
C ILE A 318 -20.48 10.77 -0.58
N ASN A 319 -19.86 11.93 -0.34
CA ASN A 319 -19.88 13.08 -1.25
C ASN A 319 -18.65 13.18 -2.18
N PHE A 320 -17.62 12.35 -2.00
CA PHE A 320 -16.36 12.38 -2.76
C PHE A 320 -16.30 11.38 -3.92
N ILE A 321 -17.38 10.63 -4.16
CA ILE A 321 -17.59 9.84 -5.38
C ILE A 321 -18.41 10.71 -6.33
N PRO A 322 -17.80 11.45 -7.29
CA PRO A 322 -18.58 12.00 -8.38
C PRO A 322 -19.10 10.82 -9.19
N LEU A 323 -20.44 10.75 -9.34
CA LEU A 323 -21.07 9.98 -10.41
C LEU A 323 -20.58 10.45 -11.77
#